data_AF-A0AA35J4Q0-F1
#
_entry.id   AF-A0AA35J4Q0-F1
#
_cell.length_a   1.000
_cell.length_b   1.000
_cell.length_c   1.000
_cell.angle_alpha   90.00
_cell.angle_beta   90.00
_cell.angle_gamma   90.00
#
_symmetry.space_group_name_H-M   'P 1'
#
loop_
_entity.id
_entity.type
_entity.pdbx_description
1 polymer ?
#
loop_
_entity_poly.entity_id
_entity_poly.type
_entity_poly.pdbx_seq_one_letter_code
_entity_poly.pdbx_strand_id
1 'polypeptide(L)'
;MSDSDRNNRLYGVLGVTRDADVQEIKTAYRKLALKHHPDKYVDQDSKDVNEIKFKEITAAYEILSDPEKKSHYDLYGDDNGTANGGGTDGFGNDDFMNFFNNFFNDGGHEGNGFSNEYKMYEDNDSASSKDIDIDISLTMKDLYMGKKLRFDLKRQVVCMKCHGSGWKTKKRVHVTHEVECESCGGKGSKERLKRFGPGLVASQWVMCEKCHGKGKYRKSPKNPKNFCPDCAGVGLQSKKEVITVIVAPGHHFNDVITIEGMADEEIGKAACGDLRFHLNERQEDWFAKQVFLKNFGDGNMEDSYVSVTISLSEALTGFEKFLTKTFDDRLLTLSIKPGRVIRPGDVLKITNEGWPILDDARGRCGDLYVFIHIEFPPDNWFNEKSELLGIKTNLPSSSSSSCASGDANDLINNETVSNFQIIHTDDLPEGVKTFKPKPQNPAHKKARSAYCPMQ
;
A
#
# COMPACT_ATOMS: atom_id res chain seq x y z
N MET A 1 49.61 -4.47 17.88
CA MET A 1 48.90 -4.90 16.66
C MET A 1 49.12 -3.82 15.62
N SER A 2 49.64 -4.18 14.44
CA SER A 2 50.01 -3.24 13.39
C SER A 2 48.79 -2.54 12.81
N ASP A 3 48.97 -1.36 12.20
CA ASP A 3 47.89 -0.57 11.55
C ASP A 3 47.11 -1.36 10.48
N SER A 4 47.66 -2.47 9.98
CA SER A 4 46.98 -3.43 9.11
C SER A 4 45.76 -4.11 9.73
N ASP A 5 45.74 -4.29 11.06
CA ASP A 5 44.72 -5.09 11.74
C ASP A 5 43.46 -4.27 12.06
N ARG A 6 43.59 -2.94 12.18
CA ARG A 6 42.47 -2.04 12.51
C ARG A 6 41.50 -1.82 11.34
N ASN A 7 41.99 -1.82 10.10
CA ASN A 7 41.16 -1.61 8.90
C ASN A 7 40.56 -2.90 8.31
N ASN A 8 40.76 -4.05 8.95
CA ASN A 8 40.34 -5.35 8.42
C ASN A 8 39.06 -5.91 9.09
N ARG A 9 38.38 -5.12 9.92
CA ARG A 9 37.25 -5.59 10.73
C ARG A 9 36.03 -5.94 9.88
N LEU A 10 35.60 -5.06 8.98
CA LEU A 10 34.42 -5.31 8.12
C LEU A 10 34.67 -6.43 7.09
N TYR A 11 35.87 -6.46 6.51
CA TYR A 11 36.29 -7.54 5.62
C TYR A 11 36.35 -8.89 6.35
N GLY A 12 36.83 -8.89 7.61
CA GLY A 12 36.82 -10.07 8.49
C GLY A 12 35.42 -10.58 8.85
N VAL A 13 34.46 -9.68 9.08
CA VAL A 13 33.04 -10.04 9.35
C VAL A 13 32.42 -10.79 8.16
N LEU A 14 32.71 -10.36 6.94
CA LEU A 14 32.27 -11.04 5.72
C LEU A 14 33.17 -12.21 5.30
N GLY A 15 34.34 -12.37 5.92
CA GLY A 15 35.32 -13.40 5.60
C GLY A 15 35.95 -13.25 4.22
N VAL A 16 36.11 -12.01 3.74
CA VAL A 16 36.70 -11.66 2.45
C VAL A 16 38.00 -10.87 2.64
N THR A 17 38.86 -10.85 1.62
CA THR A 17 40.08 -10.02 1.64
C THR A 17 39.76 -8.57 1.30
N ARG A 18 40.64 -7.63 1.68
CA ARG A 18 40.47 -6.20 1.37
C ARG A 18 40.37 -5.91 -0.14
N ASP A 19 41.10 -6.67 -0.94
CA ASP A 19 41.08 -6.58 -2.40
C ASP A 19 39.86 -7.25 -3.05
N ALA A 20 38.89 -7.73 -2.26
CA ALA A 20 37.72 -8.42 -2.78
C ALA A 20 36.86 -7.50 -3.65
N ASP A 21 36.41 -8.06 -4.78
CA ASP A 21 35.53 -7.36 -5.72
C ASP A 21 34.09 -7.30 -5.17
N VAL A 22 33.28 -6.37 -5.67
CA VAL A 22 31.88 -6.16 -5.24
C VAL A 22 31.06 -7.45 -5.40
N GLN A 23 31.33 -8.24 -6.43
CA GLN A 23 30.67 -9.54 -6.65
C GLN A 23 31.04 -10.58 -5.59
N GLU A 24 32.29 -10.60 -5.12
CA GLU A 24 32.76 -11.49 -4.06
C GLU A 24 32.12 -11.11 -2.71
N ILE A 25 32.07 -9.81 -2.41
CA ILE A 25 31.42 -9.25 -1.22
C ILE A 25 29.93 -9.62 -1.18
N LYS A 26 29.22 -9.47 -2.31
CA LYS A 26 27.81 -9.84 -2.44
C LYS A 26 27.56 -11.35 -2.33
N THR A 27 28.53 -12.16 -2.72
CA THR A 27 28.43 -13.63 -2.63
C THR A 27 28.69 -14.11 -1.20
N ALA A 28 29.68 -13.51 -0.51
CA ALA A 28 29.96 -13.76 0.89
C ALA A 28 28.78 -13.37 1.79
N TYR A 29 28.19 -12.18 1.56
CA TYR A 29 26.99 -11.74 2.27
C TYR A 29 25.84 -12.73 2.13
N ARG A 30 25.49 -13.15 0.89
CA ARG A 30 24.40 -14.11 0.66
C ARG A 30 24.61 -15.43 1.40
N LYS A 31 25.85 -15.94 1.42
CA LYS A 31 26.21 -17.19 2.12
C LYS A 31 26.07 -17.06 3.63
N LEU A 32 26.48 -15.93 4.20
CA LEU A 32 26.43 -15.69 5.64
C LEU A 32 25.02 -15.32 6.12
N ALA A 33 24.28 -14.54 5.35
CA ALA A 33 22.88 -14.19 5.61
C ALA A 33 21.98 -15.44 5.68
N LEU A 34 22.13 -16.38 4.73
CA LEU A 34 21.40 -17.67 4.76
C LEU A 34 21.82 -18.58 5.92
N LYS A 35 23.04 -18.41 6.44
CA LYS A 35 23.55 -19.20 7.56
C LYS A 35 23.06 -18.67 8.90
N HIS A 36 22.97 -17.35 9.05
CA HIS A 36 22.63 -16.68 10.30
C HIS A 36 21.19 -16.12 10.33
N HIS A 37 20.34 -16.48 9.36
CA HIS A 37 18.94 -16.04 9.33
C HIS A 37 18.17 -16.52 10.58
N PRO A 38 17.43 -15.63 11.27
CA PRO A 38 16.76 -15.95 12.55
C PRO A 38 15.70 -17.05 12.41
N ASP A 39 15.08 -17.18 11.23
CA ASP A 39 14.06 -18.20 10.92
C ASP A 39 14.61 -19.64 10.92
N LYS A 40 15.94 -19.82 10.86
CA LYS A 40 16.57 -21.15 10.79
C LYS A 40 16.78 -21.80 12.15
N TYR A 41 16.66 -21.04 13.24
CA TYR A 41 16.95 -21.49 14.59
C TYR A 41 15.64 -21.51 15.39
N VAL A 42 15.38 -22.59 16.15
CA VAL A 42 14.13 -22.75 16.91
C VAL A 42 14.32 -22.34 18.38
N ASP A 43 15.51 -22.54 18.93
CA ASP A 43 15.87 -22.23 20.32
C ASP A 43 16.16 -20.73 20.53
N GLN A 44 15.66 -20.14 21.62
CA GLN A 44 15.71 -18.70 21.87
C GLN A 44 17.16 -18.17 22.01
N ASP A 45 18.02 -18.84 22.78
CA ASP A 45 19.42 -18.43 22.97
C ASP A 45 20.22 -18.49 21.64
N SER A 46 19.88 -19.45 20.77
CA SER A 46 20.51 -19.57 19.45
C SER A 46 19.98 -18.53 18.48
N LYS A 47 18.73 -18.09 18.60
CA LYS A 47 18.17 -17.00 17.79
C LYS A 47 18.88 -15.69 18.09
N ASP A 48 19.05 -15.34 19.36
CA ASP A 48 19.64 -14.06 19.76
C ASP A 48 21.09 -13.92 19.29
N VAL A 49 21.91 -14.98 19.42
CA VAL A 49 23.30 -14.99 18.94
C VAL A 49 23.39 -14.88 17.41
N ASN A 50 22.47 -15.52 16.69
CA ASN A 50 22.45 -15.45 15.23
C ASN A 50 21.89 -14.13 14.71
N GLU A 51 20.93 -13.53 15.42
CA GLU A 51 20.42 -12.20 15.12
C GLU A 51 21.51 -11.13 15.24
N ILE A 52 22.32 -11.19 16.31
CA ILE A 52 23.47 -10.28 16.50
C ILE A 52 24.46 -10.40 15.33
N LYS A 53 24.85 -11.63 14.97
CA LYS A 53 25.75 -11.88 13.83
C LYS A 53 25.14 -11.44 12.50
N PHE A 54 23.84 -11.65 12.32
CA PHE A 54 23.14 -11.23 11.11
C PHE A 54 23.14 -9.71 10.94
N LYS A 55 22.95 -8.97 12.04
CA LYS A 55 23.07 -7.50 12.05
C LYS A 55 24.48 -7.03 11.70
N GLU A 56 25.52 -7.65 12.28
CA GLU A 56 26.92 -7.35 11.94
C GLU A 56 27.25 -7.61 10.46
N ILE A 57 26.81 -8.75 9.91
CA ILE A 57 26.99 -9.13 8.50
C ILE A 57 26.30 -8.12 7.57
N THR A 58 25.11 -7.65 7.95
CA THR A 58 24.34 -6.69 7.15
C THR A 58 25.01 -5.31 7.17
N ALA A 59 25.46 -4.84 8.34
CA ALA A 59 26.18 -3.58 8.47
C ALA A 59 27.49 -3.57 7.65
N ALA A 60 28.26 -4.66 7.69
CA ALA A 60 29.47 -4.79 6.88
C ALA A 60 29.18 -4.76 5.37
N TYR A 61 28.09 -5.39 4.93
CA TYR A 61 27.68 -5.37 3.53
C TYR A 61 27.23 -3.97 3.08
N GLU A 62 26.51 -3.20 3.89
CA GLU A 62 26.05 -1.85 3.53
C GLU A 62 27.21 -0.87 3.29
N ILE A 63 28.29 -1.00 4.05
CA ILE A 63 29.49 -0.16 3.89
C ILE A 63 30.36 -0.64 2.71
N LEU A 64 30.54 -1.96 2.57
CA LEU A 64 31.46 -2.52 1.58
C LEU A 64 30.84 -2.72 0.18
N SER A 65 29.51 -2.71 0.05
CA SER A 65 28.82 -2.88 -1.24
C SER A 65 28.80 -1.60 -2.09
N ASP A 66 28.90 -0.43 -1.46
CA ASP A 66 28.93 0.87 -2.13
C ASP A 66 30.38 1.30 -2.37
N PRO A 67 30.81 1.58 -3.62
CA PRO A 67 32.17 1.99 -3.94
C PRO A 67 32.64 3.25 -3.20
N GLU A 68 31.75 4.23 -2.99
CA GLU A 68 32.11 5.48 -2.30
C GLU A 68 32.31 5.22 -0.80
N LYS A 69 31.40 4.48 -0.16
CA LYS A 69 31.50 4.14 1.27
C LYS A 69 32.67 3.20 1.55
N LYS A 70 32.92 2.23 0.67
CA LYS A 70 34.09 1.35 0.72
C LYS A 70 35.38 2.16 0.65
N SER A 71 35.47 3.11 -0.29
CA SER A 71 36.65 3.97 -0.42
C SER A 71 36.88 4.83 0.82
N HIS A 72 35.81 5.34 1.43
CA HIS A 72 35.88 6.13 2.64
C HIS A 72 36.36 5.28 3.84
N TYR A 73 35.82 4.08 4.00
CA TYR A 73 36.27 3.12 5.01
C TYR A 73 37.73 2.70 4.81
N ASP A 74 38.14 2.48 3.55
CA ASP A 74 39.52 2.12 3.22
C ASP A 74 40.53 3.24 3.53
N LEU A 75 40.12 4.50 3.39
CA LEU A 75 40.96 5.69 3.61
C LEU A 75 41.02 6.10 5.08
N TYR A 76 39.91 6.07 5.80
CA TYR A 76 39.78 6.64 7.14
C TYR A 76 39.67 5.58 8.26
N GLY A 77 39.46 4.31 7.92
CA GLY A 77 39.25 3.25 8.91
C GLY A 77 37.96 3.44 9.71
N ASP A 78 37.79 2.63 10.76
CA ASP A 78 36.65 2.66 11.69
C ASP A 78 36.71 3.87 12.67
N ASP A 79 37.66 4.80 12.47
CA ASP A 79 38.11 5.74 13.50
C ASP A 79 37.45 7.11 13.40
N ASN A 80 36.12 7.13 13.32
CA ASN A 80 35.35 8.35 13.55
C ASN A 80 34.69 8.31 14.92
N GLY A 81 35.52 8.31 15.98
CA GLY A 81 35.00 8.39 17.34
C GLY A 81 35.96 8.09 18.49
N THR A 82 37.19 8.61 18.53
CA THR A 82 37.92 8.69 19.82
C THR A 82 39.03 9.76 19.85
N ALA A 83 38.64 11.02 20.04
CA ALA A 83 39.53 12.03 20.60
C ALA A 83 39.39 12.06 22.14
N ASN A 84 40.00 11.11 22.85
CA ASN A 84 40.66 11.32 24.17
C ASN A 84 41.06 9.99 24.84
N GLY A 85 42.38 9.85 25.07
CA GLY A 85 42.94 9.35 26.34
C GLY A 85 42.70 7.91 26.78
N GLY A 86 43.65 7.03 26.46
CA GLY A 86 44.27 6.08 27.41
C GLY A 86 43.45 4.87 27.87
N GLY A 87 43.96 3.67 27.59
CA GLY A 87 43.58 2.44 28.30
C GLY A 87 43.39 1.25 27.37
N THR A 88 44.33 0.32 27.45
CA THR A 88 44.24 -1.06 26.96
C THR A 88 43.05 -1.82 27.57
N ASP A 89 42.61 -2.81 26.80
CA ASP A 89 41.81 -3.99 27.17
C ASP A 89 40.28 -3.88 27.10
N GLY A 90 39.73 -4.55 26.06
CA GLY A 90 38.39 -5.13 26.06
C GLY A 90 37.24 -4.22 25.63
N PHE A 91 37.14 -3.91 24.34
CA PHE A 91 35.97 -3.24 23.77
C PHE A 91 34.91 -4.27 23.36
N GLY A 92 33.75 -4.18 24.02
CA GLY A 92 32.61 -5.08 23.87
C GLY A 92 31.75 -4.74 22.66
N ASN A 93 30.77 -5.61 22.38
CA ASN A 93 29.80 -5.48 21.29
C ASN A 93 29.02 -4.16 21.26
N ASP A 94 29.01 -3.42 22.37
CA ASP A 94 28.31 -2.15 22.49
C ASP A 94 28.98 -1.02 21.69
N ASP A 95 30.29 -1.07 21.44
CA ASP A 95 30.99 0.01 20.72
C ASP A 95 30.70 0.01 19.21
N PHE A 96 30.51 -1.17 18.62
CA PHE A 96 30.11 -1.31 17.21
C PHE A 96 28.64 -0.89 17.00
N MET A 97 27.77 -1.21 17.96
CA MET A 97 26.37 -0.77 17.96
C MET A 97 26.23 0.73 18.25
N ASN A 98 27.11 1.32 19.06
CA ASN A 98 27.15 2.76 19.32
C ASN A 98 27.66 3.55 18.11
N PHE A 99 28.63 3.02 17.36
CA PHE A 99 29.03 3.57 16.06
C PHE A 99 27.86 3.58 15.07
N PHE A 100 27.12 2.46 14.99
CA PHE A 100 25.95 2.33 14.10
C PHE A 100 24.78 3.24 14.54
N ASN A 101 24.48 3.31 15.83
CA ASN A 101 23.45 4.20 16.37
C ASN A 101 23.79 5.69 16.19
N ASN A 102 25.05 6.09 16.36
CA ASN A 102 25.44 7.48 16.12
C ASN A 102 25.49 7.84 14.63
N PHE A 103 25.72 6.87 13.75
CA PHE A 103 25.73 7.10 12.31
C PHE A 103 24.33 7.06 11.68
N PHE A 104 23.38 6.30 12.24
CA PHE A 104 22.03 6.11 11.68
C PHE A 104 20.86 6.67 12.52
N ASN A 105 21.03 6.96 13.81
CA ASN A 105 19.91 7.38 14.68
C ASN A 105 19.86 8.91 14.96
N ASP A 106 20.77 9.71 14.38
CA ASP A 106 20.59 11.18 14.30
C ASP A 106 19.77 11.57 13.06
N GLY A 107 18.61 10.93 12.96
CA GLY A 107 17.52 11.26 12.05
C GLY A 107 16.33 11.87 12.79
N GLY A 108 16.59 12.66 13.85
CA GLY A 108 15.53 13.22 14.68
C GLY A 108 15.99 14.31 15.65
N HIS A 109 16.22 15.51 15.12
CA HIS A 109 16.21 16.81 15.80
C HIS A 109 17.36 17.18 16.77
N GLU A 110 17.98 18.33 16.43
CA GLU A 110 18.71 19.27 17.29
C GLU A 110 20.08 18.86 17.86
N GLY A 111 21.18 19.41 17.27
CA GLY A 111 22.34 19.80 18.10
C GLY A 111 23.75 19.72 17.51
N ASN A 112 24.07 20.57 16.53
CA ASN A 112 25.39 21.21 16.27
C ASN A 112 26.70 20.39 16.33
N GLY A 113 27.41 20.40 15.19
CA GLY A 113 28.66 21.16 15.13
C GLY A 113 29.84 20.45 14.45
N PHE A 114 30.30 21.05 13.35
CA PHE A 114 31.60 20.82 12.68
C PHE A 114 31.70 19.58 11.77
N SER A 115 31.15 19.71 10.55
CA SER A 115 31.85 19.38 9.27
C SER A 115 30.89 19.01 8.11
N ASN A 116 29.69 19.59 8.03
CA ASN A 116 28.77 19.37 6.90
C ASN A 116 28.18 20.68 6.34
N GLU A 117 29.01 21.70 6.17
CA GLU A 117 28.65 22.92 5.42
C GLU A 117 29.38 22.95 4.07
N TYR A 118 29.40 21.81 3.36
CA TYR A 118 29.88 21.74 1.97
C TYR A 118 29.26 20.54 1.21
N LYS A 119 27.93 20.59 0.98
CA LYS A 119 27.05 19.78 0.10
C LYS A 119 25.71 19.63 0.85
N MET A 120 24.63 20.36 0.58
CA MET A 120 23.82 20.39 -0.63
C MET A 120 23.06 21.72 -0.67
N TYR A 121 23.51 22.68 -1.47
CA TYR A 121 22.58 23.45 -2.28
C TYR A 121 22.67 22.82 -3.68
N GLU A 122 22.26 21.55 -3.76
CA GLU A 122 21.86 21.04 -5.06
C GLU A 122 20.59 21.79 -5.44
N ASP A 123 20.65 22.31 -6.64
CA ASP A 123 19.61 23.04 -7.33
C ASP A 123 18.25 22.38 -7.15
N ASN A 124 17.41 23.01 -6.31
CA ASN A 124 15.96 22.80 -6.34
C ASN A 124 15.31 23.38 -7.62
N ASP A 125 16.11 23.72 -8.65
CA ASP A 125 15.68 24.07 -10.02
C ASP A 125 15.25 22.81 -10.82
N SER A 126 15.36 21.59 -10.26
CA SER A 126 14.98 20.32 -10.92
C SER A 126 13.67 19.66 -10.45
N ALA A 127 13.04 20.09 -9.36
CA ALA A 127 11.79 19.49 -8.93
C ALA A 127 10.62 20.18 -9.66
N SER A 128 9.76 19.40 -10.31
CA SER A 128 8.57 19.88 -11.02
C SER A 128 7.72 20.86 -10.21
N SER A 129 6.86 21.62 -10.90
CA SER A 129 5.83 22.37 -10.19
C SER A 129 4.92 21.44 -9.39
N LYS A 130 4.20 22.00 -8.41
CA LYS A 130 3.33 21.19 -7.55
C LYS A 130 2.20 20.55 -8.36
N ASP A 131 1.89 19.30 -8.03
CA ASP A 131 0.72 18.61 -8.55
C ASP A 131 -0.56 19.31 -8.10
N ILE A 132 -1.62 19.18 -8.91
CA ILE A 132 -2.95 19.70 -8.59
C ILE A 132 -3.90 18.52 -8.44
N ASP A 133 -4.48 18.41 -7.26
CA ASP A 133 -5.50 17.42 -6.94
C ASP A 133 -6.90 17.98 -7.21
N ILE A 134 -7.71 17.23 -7.96
CA ILE A 134 -9.09 17.56 -8.30
C ILE A 134 -9.99 16.40 -7.88
N ASP A 135 -10.90 16.64 -6.95
CA ASP A 135 -11.89 15.67 -6.54
C ASP A 135 -13.04 15.58 -7.55
N ILE A 136 -13.33 14.37 -8.03
CA ILE A 136 -14.48 14.08 -8.89
C ILE A 136 -15.44 13.17 -8.14
N SER A 137 -16.69 13.62 -7.96
CA SER A 137 -17.76 12.77 -7.42
C SER A 137 -18.44 11.96 -8.54
N LEU A 138 -18.39 10.63 -8.44
CA LEU A 138 -18.97 9.68 -9.38
C LEU A 138 -19.95 8.73 -8.69
N THR A 139 -20.87 8.16 -9.48
CA THR A 139 -21.75 7.07 -9.02
C THR A 139 -21.12 5.71 -9.33
N MET A 140 -21.51 4.66 -8.61
CA MET A 140 -21.06 3.28 -8.91
C MET A 140 -21.37 2.87 -10.36
N LYS A 141 -22.52 3.31 -10.88
CA LYS A 141 -22.90 3.07 -12.28
C LYS A 141 -21.94 3.74 -13.26
N ASP A 142 -21.49 4.96 -12.97
CA ASP A 142 -20.53 5.68 -13.80
C ASP A 142 -19.17 4.96 -13.86
N LEU A 143 -18.73 4.37 -12.75
CA LEU A 143 -17.50 3.57 -12.69
C LEU A 143 -17.64 2.21 -13.40
N TYR A 144 -18.83 1.59 -13.30
CA TYR A 144 -19.11 0.32 -13.97
C TYR A 144 -19.16 0.47 -15.50
N MET A 145 -19.86 1.50 -16.01
CA MET A 145 -20.02 1.70 -17.46
C MET A 145 -18.87 2.48 -18.09
N GLY A 146 -18.06 3.16 -17.27
CA GLY A 146 -17.12 4.18 -17.71
C GLY A 146 -17.80 5.49 -18.08
N LYS A 147 -17.09 6.61 -17.91
CA LYS A 147 -17.63 7.95 -18.15
C LYS A 147 -16.57 8.88 -18.73
N LYS A 148 -16.97 9.71 -19.68
CA LYS A 148 -16.13 10.80 -20.21
C LYS A 148 -16.56 12.11 -19.60
N LEU A 149 -15.66 12.75 -18.87
CA LEU A 149 -15.88 14.03 -18.22
C LEU A 149 -15.08 15.12 -18.93
N ARG A 150 -15.68 16.30 -19.10
CA ARG A 150 -15.01 17.48 -19.67
C ARG A 150 -14.85 18.52 -18.58
N PHE A 151 -13.62 18.97 -18.38
CA PHE A 151 -13.27 19.98 -17.38
C PHE A 151 -12.67 21.20 -18.07
N ASP A 152 -13.14 22.37 -17.67
CA ASP A 152 -12.55 23.64 -18.05
C ASP A 152 -11.44 23.99 -17.04
N LEU A 153 -10.19 23.66 -17.40
CA LEU A 153 -9.03 23.99 -16.58
C LEU A 153 -8.55 25.40 -16.86
N LYS A 154 -8.27 26.15 -15.80
CA LYS A 154 -7.52 27.41 -15.87
C LYS A 154 -6.19 27.20 -15.18
N ARG A 155 -5.10 27.14 -15.95
CA ARG A 155 -3.75 26.96 -15.42
C ARG A 155 -2.86 28.16 -15.68
N GLN A 156 -1.84 28.34 -14.85
CA GLN A 156 -0.77 29.31 -15.05
C GLN A 156 0.32 28.68 -15.92
N VAL A 157 0.71 29.39 -16.97
CA VAL A 157 1.76 28.99 -17.91
C VAL A 157 2.80 30.10 -17.96
N VAL A 158 4.07 29.75 -18.05
CA VAL A 158 5.16 30.71 -18.24
C VAL A 158 4.90 31.49 -19.53
N CYS A 159 4.95 32.82 -19.44
CA CYS A 159 4.66 33.69 -20.56
C CYS A 159 5.62 33.40 -21.73
N MET A 160 5.08 32.97 -22.86
CA MET A 160 5.86 32.58 -24.04
C MET A 160 6.66 33.75 -24.65
N LYS A 161 6.21 35.01 -24.46
CA LYS A 161 6.91 36.19 -25.03
C LYS A 161 8.12 36.63 -24.21
N CYS A 162 8.09 36.45 -22.90
CA CYS A 162 9.15 36.89 -22.00
C CYS A 162 9.88 35.73 -21.32
N HIS A 163 9.46 34.48 -21.54
CA HIS A 163 9.99 33.25 -20.97
C HIS A 163 10.17 33.36 -19.44
N GLY A 164 9.13 33.83 -18.75
CA GLY A 164 9.13 33.97 -17.29
C GLY A 164 9.87 35.20 -16.76
N SER A 165 10.49 36.02 -17.63
CA SER A 165 11.17 37.23 -17.18
C SER A 165 10.22 38.35 -16.74
N GLY A 166 9.00 38.42 -17.29
CA GLY A 166 8.06 39.51 -16.99
C GLY A 166 8.36 40.83 -17.71
N TRP A 167 9.43 40.94 -18.49
CA TRP A 167 9.86 42.20 -19.14
C TRP A 167 9.80 42.14 -20.66
N LYS A 168 9.84 43.32 -21.30
CA LYS A 168 9.89 43.41 -22.76
C LYS A 168 11.25 42.96 -23.29
N THR A 169 11.27 41.81 -23.97
CA THR A 169 12.41 41.36 -24.76
C THR A 169 12.45 42.12 -26.10
N LYS A 170 13.54 42.82 -26.43
CA LYS A 170 13.69 43.44 -27.75
C LYS A 170 13.97 42.35 -28.79
N LYS A 171 13.40 42.48 -30.00
CA LYS A 171 13.38 41.46 -31.08
C LYS A 171 14.72 40.89 -31.57
N ARG A 172 15.88 41.29 -31.04
CA ARG A 172 17.21 40.74 -31.39
C ARG A 172 18.23 40.75 -30.25
N VAL A 173 17.82 41.01 -29.01
CA VAL A 173 18.70 40.99 -27.85
C VAL A 173 17.90 40.46 -26.68
N HIS A 174 18.31 39.31 -26.13
CA HIS A 174 17.95 38.96 -24.76
C HIS A 174 18.56 40.07 -23.89
N VAL A 175 17.79 41.13 -23.61
CA VAL A 175 18.19 42.08 -22.58
C VAL A 175 17.96 41.36 -21.27
N THR A 176 18.92 40.51 -20.92
CA THR A 176 19.08 40.00 -19.58
C THR A 176 19.36 41.23 -18.74
N HIS A 177 18.34 41.74 -18.04
CA HIS A 177 18.54 42.67 -16.92
C HIS A 177 19.22 41.96 -15.74
N GLU A 178 20.13 41.02 -16.04
CA GLU A 178 20.99 40.32 -15.12
C GLU A 178 22.12 41.27 -14.78
N VAL A 179 22.03 41.83 -13.59
CA VAL A 179 23.08 42.66 -13.04
C VAL A 179 23.92 41.75 -12.15
N GLU A 180 25.24 41.92 -12.21
CA GLU A 180 26.12 41.28 -11.26
C GLU A 180 25.73 41.68 -9.84
N CYS A 181 25.74 40.70 -8.93
CA CYS A 181 25.33 40.97 -7.58
C CYS A 181 26.38 41.85 -6.90
N GLU A 182 26.09 43.16 -6.80
CA GLU A 182 26.91 44.16 -6.09
C GLU A 182 27.27 43.72 -4.67
N SER A 183 26.39 42.91 -4.06
CA SER A 183 26.58 42.37 -2.73
C SER A 183 27.76 41.39 -2.64
N CYS A 184 27.91 40.46 -3.59
CA CYS A 184 28.97 39.43 -3.57
C CYS A 184 30.01 39.62 -4.69
N GLY A 185 29.93 40.72 -5.44
CA GLY A 185 30.81 40.99 -6.58
C GLY A 185 30.75 39.90 -7.65
N GLY A 186 29.57 39.31 -7.89
CA GLY A 186 29.41 38.24 -8.87
C GLY A 186 29.75 36.83 -8.37
N LYS A 187 30.29 36.68 -7.14
CA LYS A 187 30.82 35.39 -6.65
C LYS A 187 29.79 34.44 -6.05
N GLY A 188 28.56 34.88 -5.82
CA GLY A 188 27.48 34.04 -5.24
C GLY A 188 27.56 33.83 -3.73
N SER A 189 28.74 33.94 -3.13
CA SER A 189 28.99 33.86 -1.69
C SER A 189 29.76 35.08 -1.18
N LYS A 190 29.66 35.34 0.13
CA LYS A 190 30.42 36.39 0.82
C LYS A 190 31.16 35.81 2.01
N GLU A 191 32.36 36.31 2.22
CA GLU A 191 33.16 36.01 3.40
C GLU A 191 32.62 36.82 4.60
N ARG A 192 32.21 36.13 5.68
CA ARG A 192 31.76 36.74 6.93
C ARG A 192 32.63 36.26 8.07
N LEU A 193 33.33 37.19 8.72
CA LEU A 193 34.11 36.90 9.93
C LEU A 193 33.15 36.59 11.09
N LYS A 194 33.14 35.34 11.56
CA LYS A 194 32.36 34.92 12.73
C LYS A 194 33.32 34.77 13.91
N ARG A 195 32.99 35.42 15.02
CA ARG A 195 33.75 35.31 16.28
C ARG A 195 33.24 34.09 17.03
N PHE A 196 34.12 33.14 17.33
CA PHE A 196 33.80 31.91 18.03
C PHE A 196 34.24 31.94 19.51
N GLY A 197 34.85 33.04 19.95
CA GLY A 197 35.24 33.26 21.34
C GLY A 197 36.20 34.44 21.48
N PRO A 198 36.68 34.73 22.71
CA PRO A 198 37.71 35.73 22.95
C PRO A 198 38.98 35.38 22.16
N GLY A 199 39.38 36.25 21.22
CA GLY A 199 40.59 36.08 20.42
C GLY A 199 40.50 35.14 19.21
N LEU A 200 39.40 34.40 19.03
CA LEU A 200 39.24 33.45 17.92
C LEU A 200 38.20 33.95 16.90
N VAL A 201 38.70 34.46 15.78
CA VAL A 201 37.90 34.88 14.62
C VAL A 201 38.21 33.93 13.48
N ALA A 202 37.21 33.21 12.99
CA ALA A 202 37.35 32.38 11.80
C ALA A 202 36.45 32.93 10.69
N SER A 203 36.92 32.78 9.46
CA SER A 203 36.21 33.25 8.29
C SER A 203 35.22 32.20 7.80
N GLN A 204 33.94 32.55 7.67
CA GLN A 204 32.90 31.66 7.16
C GLN A 204 32.41 32.17 5.80
N TRP A 205 32.33 31.28 4.81
CA TRP A 205 31.70 31.59 3.53
C TRP A 205 30.18 31.43 3.66
N VAL A 206 29.45 32.54 3.55
CA VAL A 206 28.00 32.56 3.65
C VAL A 206 27.42 32.79 2.25
N MET A 207 26.35 32.06 1.89
CA MET A 207 25.62 32.30 0.66
C MET A 207 25.12 33.75 0.59
N CYS A 208 25.28 34.41 -0.55
CA CYS A 208 24.82 35.79 -0.70
C CYS A 208 23.29 35.86 -0.75
N GLU A 209 22.67 36.42 0.29
CA GLU A 209 21.22 36.60 0.41
C GLU A 209 20.59 37.37 -0.77
N LYS A 210 21.31 38.32 -1.40
CA LYS A 210 20.77 39.11 -2.52
C LYS A 210 20.64 38.33 -3.83
N CYS A 211 21.48 37.32 -4.06
CA CYS A 211 21.46 36.55 -5.31
C CYS A 211 21.23 35.05 -5.10
N HIS A 212 21.00 34.62 -3.86
CA HIS A 212 20.81 33.23 -3.47
C HIS A 212 21.83 32.29 -4.12
N GLY A 213 23.12 32.63 -4.02
CA GLY A 213 24.19 31.81 -4.60
C GLY A 213 24.46 32.01 -6.10
N LYS A 214 23.53 32.58 -6.88
CA LYS A 214 23.66 32.67 -8.36
C LYS A 214 24.68 33.69 -8.88
N GLY A 215 25.21 34.57 -8.03
CA GLY A 215 26.19 35.62 -8.39
C GLY A 215 25.64 36.76 -9.27
N LYS A 216 24.57 36.53 -10.01
CA LYS A 216 23.81 37.51 -10.79
C LYS A 216 22.35 37.48 -10.35
N TYR A 217 21.64 38.58 -10.54
CA TYR A 217 20.20 38.63 -10.29
C TYR A 217 19.52 39.53 -11.30
N ARG A 218 18.24 39.23 -11.59
CA ARG A 218 17.45 40.04 -12.52
C ARG A 218 16.85 41.24 -11.80
N LYS A 219 17.24 42.45 -12.20
CA LYS A 219 16.74 43.70 -11.60
C LYS A 219 15.46 44.13 -12.31
N SER A 220 14.35 44.16 -11.57
CA SER A 220 13.07 44.64 -12.10
C SER A 220 13.20 46.10 -12.60
N PRO A 221 12.77 46.40 -13.84
CA PRO A 221 12.82 47.74 -14.39
C PRO A 221 11.85 48.64 -13.65
N LYS A 222 12.33 49.82 -13.26
CA LYS A 222 11.56 50.80 -12.49
C LYS A 222 10.38 51.41 -13.27
N ASN A 223 10.43 51.37 -14.60
CA ASN A 223 9.40 51.94 -15.46
C ASN A 223 8.40 50.86 -15.90
N PRO A 224 7.09 51.01 -15.59
CA PRO A 224 6.05 50.07 -16.00
C PRO A 224 5.95 49.86 -17.52
N LYS A 225 6.41 50.85 -18.31
CA LYS A 225 6.50 50.76 -19.78
C LYS A 225 7.40 49.61 -20.27
N ASN A 226 8.30 49.11 -19.43
CA ASN A 226 9.21 48.02 -19.75
C ASN A 226 8.68 46.65 -19.31
N PHE A 227 7.53 46.60 -18.64
CA PHE A 227 6.86 45.35 -18.34
C PHE A 227 6.35 44.72 -19.63
N CYS A 228 6.42 43.39 -19.68
CA CYS A 228 5.87 42.63 -20.78
C CYS A 228 4.36 42.93 -20.87
N PRO A 229 3.84 43.34 -22.04
CA PRO A 229 2.42 43.70 -22.19
C PRO A 229 1.48 42.51 -21.98
N ASP A 230 2.00 41.30 -22.15
CA ASP A 230 1.26 40.04 -22.17
C ASP A 230 1.05 39.42 -20.79
N CYS A 231 1.98 39.65 -19.86
CA CYS A 231 1.89 39.18 -18.48
C CYS A 231 1.97 40.32 -17.46
N ALA A 232 1.92 41.57 -17.92
CA ALA A 232 1.95 42.79 -17.11
C ALA A 232 3.07 42.85 -16.04
N GLY A 233 4.24 42.26 -16.29
CA GLY A 233 5.33 42.22 -15.31
C GLY A 233 5.45 40.93 -14.49
N VAL A 234 4.43 40.07 -14.51
CA VAL A 234 4.33 38.88 -13.63
C VAL A 234 5.19 37.71 -14.13
N GLY A 235 5.31 37.53 -15.44
CA GLY A 235 6.04 36.40 -16.05
C GLY A 235 5.22 35.14 -16.27
N LEU A 236 4.00 35.07 -15.73
CA LEU A 236 3.01 34.00 -15.91
C LEU A 236 1.77 34.51 -16.66
N GLN A 237 1.06 33.62 -17.33
CA GLN A 237 -0.20 33.87 -18.03
C GLN A 237 -1.21 32.78 -17.71
N SER A 238 -2.46 33.18 -17.45
CA SER A 238 -3.55 32.21 -17.29
C SER A 238 -4.01 31.70 -18.65
N LYS A 239 -3.89 30.39 -18.87
CA LYS A 239 -4.36 29.67 -20.04
C LYS A 239 -5.60 28.86 -19.68
N LYS A 240 -6.65 28.97 -20.50
CA LYS A 240 -7.87 28.17 -20.37
C LYS A 240 -7.81 27.01 -21.37
N GLU A 241 -7.95 25.78 -20.89
CA GLU A 241 -7.93 24.57 -21.71
C GLU A 241 -9.08 23.64 -21.28
N VAL A 242 -9.70 22.98 -22.25
CA VAL A 242 -10.74 21.98 -21.97
C VAL A 242 -10.09 20.61 -22.02
N ILE A 243 -10.05 19.92 -20.87
CA ILE A 243 -9.46 18.60 -20.74
C ILE A 243 -10.59 17.58 -20.68
N THR A 244 -10.45 16.49 -21.42
CA THR A 244 -11.39 15.37 -21.35
C THR A 244 -10.73 14.24 -20.56
N VAL A 245 -11.26 13.97 -19.37
CA VAL A 245 -10.85 12.84 -18.52
C VAL A 245 -11.73 11.65 -18.87
N ILE A 246 -11.12 10.53 -19.22
CA ILE A 246 -11.84 9.28 -19.50
C ILE A 246 -11.67 8.40 -18.27
N VAL A 247 -12.78 8.15 -17.58
CA VAL A 247 -12.87 7.17 -16.51
C VAL A 247 -13.21 5.84 -17.17
N ALA A 248 -12.24 4.93 -17.23
CA ALA A 248 -12.43 3.60 -17.78
C ALA A 248 -13.38 2.76 -16.89
N PRO A 249 -14.13 1.81 -17.49
CA PRO A 249 -14.86 0.81 -16.72
C PRO A 249 -13.93 0.05 -15.76
N GLY A 250 -14.39 -0.18 -14.54
CA GLY A 250 -13.67 -1.00 -13.56
C GLY A 250 -12.86 -0.22 -12.52
N HIS A 251 -12.74 1.11 -12.67
CA HIS A 251 -12.16 1.96 -11.62
C HIS A 251 -12.94 1.84 -10.30
N HIS A 252 -12.23 2.03 -9.19
CA HIS A 252 -12.80 2.02 -7.84
C HIS A 252 -12.79 3.43 -7.23
N PHE A 253 -13.55 3.59 -6.15
CA PHE A 253 -13.44 4.80 -5.34
C PHE A 253 -12.05 4.88 -4.69
N ASN A 254 -11.55 6.09 -4.53
CA ASN A 254 -10.18 6.45 -4.14
C ASN A 254 -9.10 6.14 -5.18
N ASP A 255 -9.47 5.66 -6.38
CA ASP A 255 -8.53 5.63 -7.50
C ASP A 255 -8.14 7.05 -7.90
N VAL A 256 -6.93 7.18 -8.43
CA VAL A 256 -6.38 8.45 -8.91
C VAL A 256 -6.07 8.32 -10.40
N ILE A 257 -6.74 9.14 -11.21
CA ILE A 257 -6.42 9.26 -12.64
C ILE A 257 -5.46 10.44 -12.80
N THR A 258 -4.26 10.16 -13.28
CA THR A 258 -3.21 11.18 -13.44
C THR A 258 -3.07 11.59 -14.90
N ILE A 259 -3.01 12.91 -15.15
CA ILE A 259 -2.63 13.48 -16.43
C ILE A 259 -1.31 14.23 -16.26
N GLU A 260 -0.27 13.68 -16.88
CA GLU A 260 1.10 14.15 -16.72
C GLU A 260 1.33 15.56 -17.28
N GLY A 261 2.09 16.38 -16.55
CA GLY A 261 2.61 17.67 -17.00
C GLY A 261 1.55 18.74 -17.31
N MET A 262 0.33 18.57 -16.78
CA MET A 262 -0.77 19.52 -16.99
C MET A 262 -1.05 20.45 -15.80
N ALA A 263 -0.25 20.40 -14.72
CA ALA A 263 -0.36 21.34 -13.61
C ALA A 263 0.08 22.77 -13.98
N ASP A 264 0.05 23.66 -13.00
CA ASP A 264 0.50 25.05 -13.11
C ASP A 264 2.02 25.11 -13.27
N GLU A 265 2.52 25.93 -14.20
CA GLU A 265 3.95 26.19 -14.34
C GLU A 265 4.44 27.22 -13.30
N GLU A 266 5.65 27.02 -12.79
CA GLU A 266 6.33 27.96 -11.90
C GLU A 266 7.60 28.51 -12.56
N ILE A 267 7.89 29.78 -12.33
CA ILE A 267 9.08 30.43 -12.90
C ILE A 267 10.34 29.85 -12.24
N GLY A 268 11.25 29.30 -13.06
CA GLY A 268 12.51 28.70 -12.60
C GLY A 268 12.49 27.18 -12.56
N LYS A 269 11.32 26.55 -12.61
CA LYS A 269 11.21 25.09 -12.66
C LYS A 269 11.33 24.55 -14.08
N ALA A 270 11.99 23.41 -14.22
CA ALA A 270 12.24 22.76 -15.51
C ALA A 270 11.02 21.99 -16.06
N ALA A 271 10.15 21.47 -15.19
CA ALA A 271 8.99 20.64 -15.56
C ALA A 271 7.72 21.06 -14.84
N CYS A 272 6.57 20.74 -15.43
CA CYS A 272 5.26 20.89 -14.80
C CYS A 272 4.97 19.67 -13.92
N GLY A 273 4.25 19.84 -12.82
CA GLY A 273 3.63 18.75 -12.08
C GLY A 273 2.41 18.19 -12.81
N ASP A 274 1.75 17.25 -12.16
CA ASP A 274 0.66 16.47 -12.74
C ASP A 274 -0.72 16.93 -12.25
N LEU A 275 -1.75 16.67 -13.06
CA LEU A 275 -3.13 16.79 -12.62
C LEU A 275 -3.62 15.43 -12.15
N ARG A 276 -4.01 15.33 -10.87
CA ARG A 276 -4.47 14.09 -10.26
C ARG A 276 -5.96 14.21 -9.96
N PHE A 277 -6.75 13.34 -10.56
CA PHE A 277 -8.19 13.30 -10.36
C PHE A 277 -8.54 12.19 -9.37
N HIS A 278 -9.00 12.57 -8.18
CA HIS A 278 -9.40 11.64 -7.12
C HIS A 278 -10.86 11.25 -7.30
N LEU A 279 -11.13 9.95 -7.42
CA LEU A 279 -12.48 9.44 -7.63
C LEU A 279 -13.20 9.22 -6.31
N ASN A 280 -14.18 10.07 -6.00
CA ASN A 280 -14.95 10.02 -4.76
C ASN A 280 -16.39 9.54 -4.99
N GLU A 281 -16.95 8.87 -3.99
CA GLU A 281 -18.35 8.42 -4.03
C GLU A 281 -19.32 9.60 -3.90
N ARG A 282 -20.29 9.67 -4.80
CA ARG A 282 -21.41 10.60 -4.68
C ARG A 282 -22.46 10.05 -3.69
N GLN A 283 -22.60 10.69 -2.53
CA GLN A 283 -23.48 10.26 -1.42
C GLN A 283 -25.00 10.19 -1.71
N GLU A 284 -25.48 10.48 -2.93
CA GLU A 284 -26.92 10.68 -3.21
C GLU A 284 -27.67 9.48 -3.82
N ASP A 285 -27.08 8.30 -3.98
CA ASP A 285 -27.80 7.15 -4.52
C ASP A 285 -28.31 6.20 -3.43
N TRP A 286 -29.48 6.53 -2.86
CA TRP A 286 -30.25 5.62 -2.00
C TRP A 286 -30.52 4.25 -2.68
N PHE A 287 -30.48 4.20 -4.01
CA PHE A 287 -30.68 3.00 -4.83
C PHE A 287 -29.47 2.05 -4.78
N ALA A 288 -28.25 2.56 -4.57
CA ALA A 288 -27.03 1.75 -4.42
C ALA A 288 -27.00 0.97 -3.10
N LYS A 289 -27.86 1.29 -2.12
CA LYS A 289 -27.98 0.55 -0.86
C LYS A 289 -28.76 -0.76 -0.96
N GLN A 290 -29.56 -0.98 -2.01
CA GLN A 290 -30.29 -2.25 -2.18
C GLN A 290 -29.48 -3.31 -2.93
N VAL A 291 -28.48 -2.90 -3.71
CA VAL A 291 -27.59 -3.84 -4.40
C VAL A 291 -26.24 -3.78 -3.70
N PHE A 292 -26.05 -4.64 -2.70
CA PHE A 292 -24.82 -4.79 -1.93
C PHE A 292 -23.67 -5.38 -2.78
N LEU A 293 -23.34 -4.80 -3.94
CA LEU A 293 -22.10 -5.08 -4.66
C LEU A 293 -20.98 -4.38 -3.90
N LYS A 294 -20.67 -4.91 -2.73
CA LYS A 294 -19.46 -4.55 -2.00
C LYS A 294 -18.35 -5.45 -2.53
N ASN A 295 -17.20 -4.86 -2.79
CA ASN A 295 -16.01 -5.64 -3.09
C ASN A 295 -15.64 -6.46 -1.86
N PHE A 296 -15.17 -7.70 -2.06
CA PHE A 296 -14.46 -8.40 -1.01
C PHE A 296 -13.18 -7.60 -0.74
N GLY A 297 -13.09 -6.94 0.41
CA GLY A 297 -11.93 -6.13 0.83
C GLY A 297 -10.65 -6.94 1.08
N ASP A 298 -10.49 -8.10 0.43
CA ASP A 298 -9.49 -9.14 0.71
C ASP A 298 -8.70 -9.54 -0.57
N GLY A 299 -8.60 -8.63 -1.55
CA GLY A 299 -7.72 -8.79 -2.73
C GLY A 299 -8.40 -9.14 -4.05
N ASN A 300 -9.71 -9.42 -4.07
CA ASN A 300 -10.50 -9.57 -5.30
C ASN A 300 -11.50 -8.41 -5.40
N MET A 301 -11.06 -7.30 -6.00
CA MET A 301 -11.88 -6.09 -6.16
C MET A 301 -12.88 -6.19 -7.33
N GLU A 302 -12.77 -7.25 -8.12
CA GLU A 302 -13.59 -7.50 -9.31
C GLU A 302 -14.82 -8.37 -9.00
N ASP A 303 -14.79 -9.12 -7.90
CA ASP A 303 -15.88 -9.99 -7.48
C ASP A 303 -16.92 -9.19 -6.70
N SER A 304 -18.19 -9.44 -7.00
CA SER A 304 -19.31 -8.77 -6.34
C SER A 304 -20.22 -9.76 -5.65
N TYR A 305 -21.01 -9.30 -4.68
CA TYR A 305 -21.98 -10.15 -4.01
C TYR A 305 -23.37 -9.54 -3.89
N VAL A 306 -24.35 -10.38 -3.61
CA VAL A 306 -25.71 -9.97 -3.32
C VAL A 306 -26.34 -10.99 -2.37
N SER A 307 -27.14 -10.53 -1.41
CA SER A 307 -27.90 -11.41 -0.52
C SER A 307 -29.35 -11.52 -0.98
N VAL A 308 -29.86 -12.75 -0.99
CA VAL A 308 -31.28 -13.03 -1.28
C VAL A 308 -31.85 -13.90 -0.19
N THR A 309 -33.02 -13.52 0.28
CA THR A 309 -33.83 -14.36 1.18
C THR A 309 -34.81 -15.19 0.36
N ILE A 310 -34.78 -16.50 0.58
CA ILE A 310 -35.74 -17.47 0.05
C ILE A 310 -36.40 -18.23 1.19
N SER A 311 -37.61 -18.71 0.98
CA SER A 311 -38.29 -19.59 1.92
C SER A 311 -37.74 -21.02 1.88
N LEU A 312 -37.96 -21.79 2.95
CA LEU A 312 -37.61 -23.21 2.99
C LEU A 312 -38.27 -24.02 1.87
N SER A 313 -39.51 -23.68 1.47
CA SER A 313 -40.18 -24.36 0.36
C SER A 313 -39.46 -24.10 -0.96
N GLU A 314 -39.16 -22.84 -1.28
CA GLU A 314 -38.38 -22.45 -2.47
C GLU A 314 -37.01 -23.14 -2.52
N ALA A 315 -36.34 -23.25 -1.37
CA ALA A 315 -35.05 -23.95 -1.27
C ALA A 315 -35.14 -25.45 -1.62
N LEU A 316 -36.29 -26.09 -1.37
CA LEU A 316 -36.53 -27.51 -1.63
C LEU A 316 -37.15 -27.76 -3.02
N THR A 317 -38.09 -26.93 -3.45
CA THR A 317 -38.89 -27.14 -4.67
C THR A 317 -38.35 -26.41 -5.89
N GLY A 318 -37.32 -25.57 -5.73
CA GLY A 318 -36.86 -24.65 -6.76
C GLY A 318 -37.73 -23.39 -6.82
N PHE A 319 -37.22 -22.37 -7.49
CA PHE A 319 -37.85 -21.05 -7.61
C PHE A 319 -37.37 -20.30 -8.85
N GLU A 320 -38.12 -19.28 -9.23
CA GLU A 320 -37.70 -18.25 -10.19
C GLU A 320 -37.95 -16.89 -9.53
N LYS A 321 -36.88 -16.14 -9.27
CA LYS A 321 -36.96 -14.90 -8.49
C LYS A 321 -36.08 -13.82 -9.10
N PHE A 322 -36.61 -12.59 -9.12
CA PHE A 322 -35.82 -11.42 -9.49
C PHE A 322 -34.69 -11.23 -8.47
N LEU A 323 -33.46 -11.17 -8.96
CA LEU A 323 -32.26 -11.03 -8.14
C LEU A 323 -31.95 -9.56 -7.93
N THR A 324 -31.62 -8.86 -9.01
CA THR A 324 -31.27 -7.44 -8.97
C THR A 324 -31.29 -6.84 -10.37
N LYS A 325 -31.32 -5.51 -10.43
CA LYS A 325 -31.02 -4.73 -11.63
C LYS A 325 -29.52 -4.43 -11.64
N THR A 326 -28.82 -4.84 -12.68
CA THR A 326 -27.39 -4.57 -12.87
C THR A 326 -27.15 -3.12 -13.25
N PHE A 327 -25.88 -2.67 -13.16
CA PHE A 327 -25.50 -1.29 -13.47
C PHE A 327 -25.69 -0.92 -14.95
N ASP A 328 -25.69 -1.90 -15.86
CA ASP A 328 -25.99 -1.74 -17.29
C ASP A 328 -27.50 -1.79 -17.60
N ASP A 329 -28.35 -1.69 -16.58
CA ASP A 329 -29.81 -1.72 -16.66
C ASP A 329 -30.46 -3.07 -17.03
N ARG A 330 -29.70 -4.18 -17.10
CA ARG A 330 -30.28 -5.53 -17.24
C ARG A 330 -30.97 -5.98 -15.94
N LEU A 331 -31.96 -6.86 -16.08
CA LEU A 331 -32.65 -7.49 -14.97
C LEU A 331 -32.16 -8.93 -14.85
N LEU A 332 -31.48 -9.26 -13.75
CA LEU A 332 -31.04 -10.62 -13.47
C LEU A 332 -32.16 -11.35 -12.72
N THR A 333 -32.59 -12.48 -13.28
CA THR A 333 -33.55 -13.41 -12.65
C THR A 333 -32.82 -14.71 -12.36
N LEU A 334 -32.86 -15.15 -11.11
CA LEU A 334 -32.29 -16.42 -10.68
C LEU A 334 -33.36 -17.51 -10.79
N SER A 335 -33.08 -18.54 -11.58
CA SER A 335 -33.96 -19.71 -11.75
C SER A 335 -33.25 -20.99 -11.28
N ILE A 336 -33.81 -21.63 -10.26
CA ILE A 336 -33.38 -22.93 -9.75
C ILE A 336 -34.45 -23.95 -10.09
N LYS A 337 -34.08 -24.94 -10.90
CA LYS A 337 -34.98 -26.00 -11.33
C LYS A 337 -35.44 -26.87 -10.14
N PRO A 338 -36.69 -27.35 -10.15
CA PRO A 338 -37.18 -28.30 -9.17
C PRO A 338 -36.28 -29.53 -9.05
N GLY A 339 -36.04 -29.97 -7.82
CA GLY A 339 -35.16 -31.12 -7.51
C GLY A 339 -33.71 -30.74 -7.20
N ARG A 340 -33.29 -29.48 -7.41
CA ARG A 340 -32.01 -28.98 -6.91
C ARG A 340 -32.21 -28.29 -5.55
N VAL A 341 -31.85 -28.99 -4.48
CA VAL A 341 -31.98 -28.48 -3.12
C VAL A 341 -30.85 -27.50 -2.81
N ILE A 342 -31.21 -26.34 -2.26
CA ILE A 342 -30.28 -25.35 -1.72
C ILE A 342 -30.21 -25.51 -0.21
N ARG A 343 -28.99 -25.51 0.33
CA ARG A 343 -28.72 -25.70 1.75
C ARG A 343 -28.35 -24.37 2.42
N PRO A 344 -28.58 -24.25 3.75
CA PRO A 344 -28.06 -23.13 4.50
C PRO A 344 -26.54 -23.02 4.34
N GLY A 345 -26.05 -21.83 3.99
CA GLY A 345 -24.63 -21.57 3.74
C GLY A 345 -24.17 -21.81 2.30
N ASP A 346 -25.03 -22.34 1.41
CA ASP A 346 -24.70 -22.42 -0.02
C ASP A 346 -24.59 -21.01 -0.62
N VAL A 347 -23.59 -20.84 -1.49
CA VAL A 347 -23.36 -19.61 -2.25
C VAL A 347 -23.44 -19.95 -3.73
N LEU A 348 -24.25 -19.22 -4.49
CA LEU A 348 -24.33 -19.41 -5.94
C LEU A 348 -23.37 -18.46 -6.63
N LYS A 349 -22.53 -18.99 -7.51
CA LYS A 349 -21.61 -18.22 -8.34
C LYS A 349 -22.19 -18.02 -9.74
N ILE A 350 -22.31 -16.78 -10.18
CA ILE A 350 -22.70 -16.38 -11.52
C ILE A 350 -21.47 -15.79 -12.20
N THR A 351 -20.99 -16.44 -13.25
CA THR A 351 -19.73 -16.07 -13.91
C THR A 351 -19.87 -14.83 -14.77
N ASN A 352 -18.88 -13.93 -14.75
CA ASN A 352 -18.82 -12.67 -15.54
C ASN A 352 -19.97 -11.67 -15.27
N GLU A 353 -20.63 -11.73 -14.10
CA GLU A 353 -21.68 -10.76 -13.71
C GLU A 353 -21.25 -9.89 -12.52
N GLY A 354 -19.96 -9.89 -12.18
CA GLY A 354 -19.33 -9.03 -11.18
C GLY A 354 -18.89 -7.68 -11.74
N TRP A 355 -17.90 -7.08 -11.07
CA TRP A 355 -17.34 -5.76 -11.42
C TRP A 355 -16.43 -5.86 -12.65
N PRO A 356 -16.38 -4.85 -13.53
CA PRO A 356 -15.52 -4.87 -14.71
C PRO A 356 -14.05 -4.88 -14.31
N ILE A 357 -13.24 -5.65 -15.04
CA ILE A 357 -11.79 -5.69 -14.81
C ILE A 357 -11.17 -4.48 -15.53
N LEU A 358 -10.47 -3.64 -14.77
CA LEU A 358 -9.78 -2.46 -15.32
C LEU A 358 -8.77 -2.88 -16.39
N ASP A 359 -8.72 -2.14 -17.49
CA ASP A 359 -7.80 -2.35 -18.63
C ASP A 359 -7.84 -3.72 -19.32
N ASP A 360 -8.90 -4.52 -19.11
CA ASP A 360 -9.06 -5.79 -19.82
C ASP A 360 -9.56 -5.56 -21.26
N ALA A 361 -8.70 -5.86 -22.25
CA ALA A 361 -9.01 -5.70 -23.66
C ALA A 361 -10.22 -6.52 -24.16
N ARG A 362 -10.62 -7.55 -23.40
CA ARG A 362 -11.77 -8.42 -23.72
C ARG A 362 -13.06 -7.97 -23.03
N GLY A 363 -13.00 -6.94 -22.18
CA GLY A 363 -14.14 -6.43 -21.43
C GLY A 363 -14.74 -7.47 -20.48
N ARG A 364 -13.91 -8.31 -19.86
CA ARG A 364 -14.38 -9.28 -18.87
C ARG A 364 -14.77 -8.59 -17.57
N CYS A 365 -15.73 -9.20 -16.89
CA CYS A 365 -16.13 -8.83 -15.54
C CYS A 365 -15.74 -9.95 -14.58
N GLY A 366 -15.61 -9.63 -13.29
CA GLY A 366 -15.49 -10.63 -12.23
C GLY A 366 -16.77 -11.43 -12.05
N ASP A 367 -16.85 -12.18 -10.96
CA ASP A 367 -17.98 -13.08 -10.70
C ASP A 367 -18.94 -12.50 -9.65
N LEU A 368 -20.22 -12.83 -9.77
CA LEU A 368 -21.26 -12.45 -8.82
C LEU A 368 -21.59 -13.62 -7.88
N TYR A 369 -21.42 -13.41 -6.58
CA TYR A 369 -21.73 -14.37 -5.53
C TYR A 369 -23.06 -14.05 -4.86
N VAL A 370 -24.03 -14.93 -5.01
CA VAL A 370 -25.35 -14.81 -4.40
C VAL A 370 -25.36 -15.59 -3.09
N PHE A 371 -25.40 -14.87 -1.98
CA PHE A 371 -25.59 -15.44 -0.65
C PHE A 371 -27.07 -15.70 -0.42
N ILE A 372 -27.41 -16.96 -0.13
CA ILE A 372 -28.78 -17.37 0.08
C ILE A 372 -29.05 -17.49 1.58
N HIS A 373 -29.98 -16.67 2.06
CA HIS A 373 -30.56 -16.80 3.40
C HIS A 373 -31.88 -17.56 3.29
N ILE A 374 -31.96 -18.70 3.97
CA ILE A 374 -33.18 -19.52 4.00
C ILE A 374 -34.00 -19.14 5.22
N GLU A 375 -35.17 -18.58 4.99
CA GLU A 375 -36.16 -18.28 6.02
C GLU A 375 -36.98 -19.54 6.30
N PHE A 376 -36.86 -20.03 7.54
CA PHE A 376 -37.65 -21.15 8.03
C PHE A 376 -39.03 -20.66 8.49
N PRO A 377 -40.07 -21.49 8.34
CA PRO A 377 -41.39 -21.12 8.83
C PRO A 377 -41.36 -20.92 10.35
N PRO A 378 -42.20 -20.02 10.90
CA PRO A 378 -42.25 -19.74 12.33
C PRO A 378 -42.73 -20.95 13.14
N ASP A 379 -42.55 -20.91 14.45
CA ASP A 379 -43.09 -21.94 15.34
C ASP A 379 -44.62 -22.02 15.19
N ASN A 380 -45.15 -23.26 15.21
CA ASN A 380 -46.58 -23.55 15.05
C ASN A 380 -47.20 -23.04 13.74
N TRP A 381 -46.43 -23.02 12.64
CA TRP A 381 -46.89 -22.59 11.32
C TRP A 381 -47.97 -23.50 10.68
N PHE A 382 -48.15 -24.73 11.18
CA PHE A 382 -49.08 -25.72 10.62
C PHE A 382 -50.44 -25.66 11.32
N ASN A 383 -51.52 -25.94 10.59
CA ASN A 383 -52.88 -25.94 11.16
C ASN A 383 -53.27 -27.32 11.69
N GLU A 384 -52.90 -28.37 10.97
CA GLU A 384 -53.24 -29.75 11.32
C GLU A 384 -51.99 -30.64 11.45
N LYS A 385 -52.02 -31.60 12.39
CA LYS A 385 -50.92 -32.56 12.57
C LYS A 385 -50.74 -33.49 11.35
N SER A 386 -51.75 -33.64 10.52
CA SER A 386 -51.74 -34.38 9.24
C SER A 386 -50.74 -33.79 8.25
N GLU A 387 -50.58 -32.46 8.23
CA GLU A 387 -49.65 -31.74 7.34
C GLU A 387 -48.19 -32.08 7.66
N LEU A 388 -47.85 -32.19 8.95
CA LEU A 388 -46.52 -32.61 9.41
C LEU A 388 -46.19 -34.06 8.99
N LEU A 389 -47.19 -34.95 9.02
CA LEU A 389 -47.03 -36.33 8.55
C LEU A 389 -46.79 -36.38 7.04
N GLY A 390 -47.43 -35.50 6.27
CA GLY A 390 -47.18 -35.32 4.84
C GLY A 390 -45.73 -34.94 4.56
N ILE A 391 -45.19 -33.94 5.26
CA ILE A 391 -43.79 -33.51 5.12
C ILE A 391 -42.82 -34.64 5.49
N LYS A 392 -43.08 -35.32 6.61
CA LYS A 392 -42.25 -36.46 7.07
C LYS A 392 -42.21 -37.61 6.07
N THR A 393 -43.30 -37.80 5.31
CA THR A 393 -43.38 -38.84 4.27
C THR A 393 -42.64 -38.43 2.99
N ASN A 394 -42.73 -37.15 2.63
CA ASN A 394 -42.15 -36.62 1.39
C ASN A 394 -40.65 -36.33 1.49
N LEU A 395 -40.15 -35.98 2.68
CA LEU A 395 -38.72 -35.77 2.92
C LEU A 395 -38.04 -37.09 3.29
N PRO A 396 -36.77 -37.30 2.88
CA PRO A 396 -36.02 -38.48 3.26
C PRO A 396 -35.90 -38.52 4.79
N SER A 397 -36.58 -39.48 5.41
CA SER A 397 -36.29 -39.84 6.79
C SER A 397 -34.85 -40.39 6.82
N SER A 398 -34.05 -39.93 7.76
CA SER A 398 -32.75 -40.55 8.02
C SER A 398 -33.02 -41.98 8.45
N SER A 399 -33.02 -42.91 7.52
CA SER A 399 -32.96 -44.33 7.83
C SER A 399 -31.62 -44.56 8.53
N SER A 400 -31.66 -44.59 9.86
CA SER A 400 -30.65 -45.20 10.72
C SER A 400 -29.20 -44.89 10.30
N SER A 401 -28.64 -43.75 10.67
CA SER A 401 -27.25 -43.80 11.09
C SER A 401 -27.25 -44.67 12.35
N SER A 402 -26.76 -45.90 12.22
CA SER A 402 -26.39 -46.78 13.33
C SER A 402 -25.35 -46.06 14.19
N CYS A 403 -25.81 -45.15 15.03
CA CYS A 403 -25.02 -44.59 16.12
C CYS A 403 -25.38 -45.40 17.34
N ALA A 404 -24.44 -46.29 17.68
CA ALA A 404 -24.38 -47.10 18.89
C ALA A 404 -25.61 -47.97 19.16
N SER A 405 -25.54 -49.21 18.70
CA SER A 405 -25.91 -50.34 19.56
C SER A 405 -24.96 -50.36 20.77
N GLY A 406 -25.10 -49.38 21.66
CA GLY A 406 -24.88 -49.63 23.08
C GLY A 406 -26.10 -50.42 23.55
N ASP A 407 -25.84 -51.48 24.30
CA ASP A 407 -26.80 -52.51 24.68
C ASP A 407 -28.23 -51.98 24.91
N ALA A 408 -29.14 -52.41 24.04
CA ALA A 408 -30.56 -52.08 24.12
C ALA A 408 -31.29 -52.77 25.31
N ASN A 409 -30.56 -53.05 26.39
CA ASN A 409 -31.06 -53.59 27.65
C ASN A 409 -30.98 -52.60 28.82
N ASP A 410 -30.33 -51.44 28.69
CA ASP A 410 -30.36 -50.39 29.73
C ASP A 410 -31.44 -49.34 29.43
N LEU A 411 -32.70 -49.77 29.42
CA LEU A 411 -33.89 -48.91 29.25
C LEU A 411 -34.25 -48.09 30.50
N ILE A 412 -33.42 -48.11 31.55
CA ILE A 412 -33.80 -47.61 32.89
C ILE A 412 -33.60 -46.09 33.04
N ASN A 413 -32.76 -45.43 32.24
CA ASN A 413 -32.42 -44.01 32.43
C ASN A 413 -32.45 -43.16 31.13
N ASN A 414 -33.55 -43.25 30.37
CA ASN A 414 -33.78 -42.34 29.23
C ASN A 414 -34.62 -41.14 29.69
N GLU A 415 -34.00 -39.98 29.88
CA GLU A 415 -34.71 -38.72 30.09
C GLU A 415 -35.02 -38.06 28.74
N THR A 416 -36.29 -37.75 28.50
CA THR A 416 -36.69 -36.95 27.33
C THR A 416 -36.59 -35.48 27.71
N VAL A 417 -35.56 -34.80 27.20
CA VAL A 417 -35.40 -33.35 27.40
C VAL A 417 -36.39 -32.63 26.49
N SER A 418 -37.51 -32.17 27.07
CA SER A 418 -38.52 -31.34 26.39
C SER A 418 -38.40 -29.86 26.75
N ASN A 419 -37.70 -29.53 27.84
CA ASN A 419 -37.50 -28.16 28.29
C ASN A 419 -36.17 -27.62 27.75
N PHE A 420 -36.22 -26.97 26.60
CA PHE A 420 -35.07 -26.31 25.99
C PHE A 420 -35.48 -24.96 25.39
N GLN A 421 -34.51 -24.07 25.26
CA GLN A 421 -34.66 -22.80 24.56
C GLN A 421 -33.78 -22.83 23.31
N ILE A 422 -34.34 -22.44 22.17
CA ILE A 422 -33.56 -22.20 20.95
C ILE A 422 -32.90 -20.84 21.11
N ILE A 423 -31.57 -20.80 21.07
CA ILE A 423 -30.76 -19.60 21.23
C ILE A 423 -30.06 -19.31 19.89
N HIS A 424 -30.06 -18.06 19.44
CA HIS A 424 -29.33 -17.67 18.22
C HIS A 424 -27.82 -17.62 18.47
N THR A 425 -27.03 -17.80 17.42
CA THR A 425 -25.56 -17.83 17.50
C THR A 425 -24.98 -16.56 18.14
N ASP A 426 -25.66 -15.43 17.98
CA ASP A 426 -25.25 -14.13 18.53
C ASP A 426 -25.43 -14.04 20.06
N ASP A 427 -26.37 -14.81 20.61
CA ASP A 427 -26.69 -14.86 22.04
C ASP A 427 -25.87 -15.93 22.81
N LEU A 428 -24.97 -16.63 22.11
CA LEU A 428 -24.08 -17.61 22.74
C LEU A 428 -23.06 -16.92 23.67
N PRO A 429 -22.73 -17.53 24.83
CA PRO A 429 -21.61 -17.09 25.65
C PRO A 429 -20.31 -17.08 24.84
N GLU A 430 -19.43 -16.09 25.04
CA GLU A 430 -18.19 -15.92 24.25
C GLU A 430 -17.30 -17.17 24.25
N GLY A 431 -17.24 -17.91 25.37
CA GLY A 431 -16.49 -19.16 25.47
C GLY A 431 -17.01 -20.29 24.58
N VAL A 432 -18.29 -20.26 24.19
CA VAL A 432 -18.92 -21.27 23.32
C VAL A 432 -18.80 -20.87 21.84
N LYS A 433 -18.77 -19.57 21.52
CA LYS A 433 -18.61 -19.07 20.15
C LYS A 433 -17.30 -19.52 19.47
N THR A 434 -16.27 -19.85 20.25
CA THR A 434 -14.97 -20.34 19.75
C THR A 434 -14.91 -21.87 19.58
N PHE A 435 -15.93 -22.59 20.05
CA PHE A 435 -15.97 -24.05 19.98
C PHE A 435 -16.22 -24.51 18.54
N LYS A 436 -15.17 -25.02 17.87
CA LYS A 436 -15.28 -25.69 16.57
C LYS A 436 -15.54 -27.19 16.80
N PRO A 437 -16.74 -27.72 16.51
CA PRO A 437 -16.98 -29.15 16.62
C PRO A 437 -16.06 -29.92 15.66
N LYS A 438 -15.42 -30.99 16.15
CA LYS A 438 -14.61 -31.87 15.30
C LYS A 438 -15.49 -32.47 14.20
N PRO A 439 -15.09 -32.41 12.91
CA PRO A 439 -15.85 -33.08 11.86
C PRO A 439 -15.86 -34.59 12.12
N GLN A 440 -17.06 -35.18 12.17
CA GLN A 440 -17.19 -36.64 12.23
C GLN A 440 -16.74 -37.22 10.90
N ASN A 441 -15.71 -38.07 10.95
CA ASN A 441 -15.03 -38.63 9.79
C ASN A 441 -15.95 -39.64 9.07
N PRO A 442 -16.24 -39.50 7.76
CA PRO A 442 -17.06 -40.46 7.02
C PRO A 442 -16.17 -41.59 6.49
N ALA A 443 -15.68 -42.46 7.37
CA ALA A 443 -14.83 -43.58 6.98
C ALA A 443 -15.33 -44.90 7.57
N HIS A 444 -16.35 -45.50 6.94
CA HIS A 444 -16.50 -46.97 6.84
C HIS A 444 -17.45 -47.33 5.68
N LYS A 445 -16.94 -47.21 4.46
CA LYS A 445 -17.44 -47.97 3.29
C LYS A 445 -16.23 -48.51 2.52
N LYS A 446 -15.94 -49.79 2.73
CA LYS A 446 -15.54 -50.75 1.67
C LYS A 446 -15.43 -52.15 2.28
N ALA A 447 -16.37 -53.01 1.89
CA ALA A 447 -16.29 -54.45 2.09
C ALA A 447 -15.10 -55.03 1.31
N ARG A 448 -14.42 -56.02 1.91
CA ARG A 448 -13.85 -57.13 1.15
C ARG A 448 -14.18 -58.44 1.85
N SER A 449 -15.04 -59.18 1.17
CA SER A 449 -15.15 -60.63 1.22
C SER A 449 -13.75 -61.26 1.18
N ALA A 450 -13.43 -62.08 2.16
CA ALA A 450 -12.40 -63.12 2.05
C ALA A 450 -12.84 -64.32 2.88
N TYR A 451 -13.06 -65.41 2.15
CA TYR A 451 -13.32 -66.75 2.62
C TYR A 451 -12.31 -67.19 3.70
N CYS A 452 -12.83 -67.87 4.72
CA CYS A 452 -12.09 -68.76 5.60
C CYS A 452 -11.90 -70.11 4.89
N PRO A 453 -10.67 -70.65 4.76
CA PRO A 453 -10.49 -72.09 4.63
C PRO A 453 -10.10 -72.69 5.98
N MET A 454 -10.70 -73.85 6.24
CA MET A 454 -10.37 -74.76 7.34
C MET A 454 -8.87 -75.09 7.35
N GLN A 455 -8.26 -75.09 8.54
CA GLN A 455 -7.62 -76.26 9.15
C GLN A 455 -7.41 -76.02 10.64
#